data_AF-M0ZUW4-F1
#
_entry.id   AF-M0ZUW4-F1
#
_cell.length_a   1.000
_cell.length_b   1.000
_cell.length_c   1.000
_cell.angle_alpha   90.00
_cell.angle_beta   90.00
_cell.angle_gamma   90.00
#
_symmetry.space_group_name_H-M   'P 1'
#
loop_
_entity.id
_entity.type
_entity.pdbx_description
1 polymer ?
#
loop_
_entity_poly.entity_id
_entity_poly.type
_entity_poly.pdbx_seq_one_letter_code
_entity_poly.pdbx_strand_id
1 'polypeptide(L)'
;MSHLYEGLKNRGIFTFQDNIRLEHGNSIPEKLWKGIEESQVALVIFSKNYARSRWCLNELVKIMKCKEGNGQTVIPVFYDVDPSHVRNQRESFAEAFAEH
;
A
#
# COMPACT_ATOMS: atom_id res chain seq x y z
N MET A 1 -4.63 -5.47 10.44
CA MET A 1 -3.22 -5.46 10.00
C MET A 1 -2.30 -6.27 10.89
N SER A 2 -2.47 -6.26 12.22
CA SER A 2 -1.64 -7.04 13.17
C SER A 2 -1.50 -8.52 12.80
N HIS A 3 -2.61 -9.24 12.56
CA HIS A 3 -2.56 -10.68 12.28
C HIS A 3 -1.82 -11.06 10.99
N LEU A 4 -1.94 -10.27 9.93
CA LEU A 4 -1.25 -10.52 8.67
C LEU A 4 0.26 -10.33 8.85
N TYR A 5 0.65 -9.22 9.46
CA TYR A 5 2.05 -8.93 9.75
C TYR A 5 2.68 -9.98 10.67
N GLU A 6 2.00 -10.33 11.76
CA GLU A 6 2.42 -11.40 12.67
C GLU A 6 2.51 -12.75 11.95
N GLY A 7 1.53 -13.08 11.10
CA GLY A 7 1.54 -14.32 10.33
C GLY A 7 2.72 -14.43 9.38
N LEU A 8 3.07 -13.35 8.67
CA LEU A 8 4.24 -13.27 7.80
C LEU A 8 5.54 -13.39 8.63
N LYS A 9 5.63 -12.64 9.73
CA LYS A 9 6.77 -12.68 10.64
C LYS A 9 6.99 -14.07 11.25
N ASN A 10 5.93 -14.73 11.70
CA ASN A 10 5.98 -16.07 12.27
C ASN A 10 6.41 -17.13 11.24
N ARG A 11 6.25 -16.85 9.94
CA ARG A 11 6.75 -17.68 8.83
C ARG A 11 8.16 -17.28 8.38
N GLY A 12 8.82 -16.36 9.08
CA GLY A 12 10.18 -15.91 8.75
C GLY A 12 10.24 -14.94 7.57
N ILE A 13 9.11 -14.39 7.12
CA ILE A 13 9.07 -13.43 6.02
C ILE A 13 9.36 -12.03 6.57
N PHE A 14 10.51 -11.47 6.22
CA PHE A 14 10.86 -10.10 6.57
C PHE A 14 9.87 -9.13 5.90
N THR A 15 9.07 -8.45 6.71
CA THR A 15 7.97 -7.61 6.24
C THR A 15 8.24 -6.17 6.68
N PHE A 16 8.36 -5.27 5.71
CA PHE A 16 8.32 -3.84 5.99
C PHE A 16 6.86 -3.44 6.16
N GLN A 17 6.47 -3.04 7.38
CA GLN A 17 5.14 -2.52 7.64
C GLN A 17 5.17 -1.00 7.71
N ASP A 18 4.31 -0.40 6.91
CA ASP A 18 4.08 1.04 6.82
C ASP A 18 3.46 1.66 8.10
N ASN A 19 3.31 0.91 9.19
CA ASN A 19 2.88 1.43 10.49
C ASN A 19 3.88 2.41 11.14
N ILE A 20 5.09 2.56 10.57
CA ILE A 20 6.04 3.64 10.90
C ILE A 20 5.38 5.04 10.73
N ARG A 21 4.31 5.12 9.93
CA ARG A 21 3.46 6.31 9.71
C ARG A 21 2.99 7.04 10.96
N LEU A 22 2.78 6.37 12.10
CA LEU A 22 2.29 7.03 13.31
C LEU A 22 3.36 7.90 14.01
N GLU A 23 4.64 7.71 13.71
CA GLU A 23 5.72 8.35 14.48
C GLU A 23 6.26 9.66 13.87
N HIS A 24 6.06 9.94 12.57
CA HIS A 24 6.89 10.95 11.86
C HIS A 24 6.19 12.07 11.08
N GLY A 25 4.86 12.22 11.13
CA GLY A 25 4.18 13.40 10.57
C GLY A 25 4.13 13.50 9.03
N ASN A 26 4.23 14.73 8.47
CA ASN A 26 3.86 15.09 7.08
C ASN A 26 4.91 14.81 5.99
N SER A 27 6.09 14.28 6.31
CA SER A 27 7.16 14.01 5.33
C SER A 27 7.36 12.52 5.08
N ILE A 28 7.51 12.12 3.82
CA ILE A 28 7.78 10.72 3.44
C ILE A 28 9.17 10.31 3.90
N PRO A 29 9.33 9.39 4.89
CA PRO A 29 10.64 9.01 5.36
C PRO A 29 11.40 8.32 4.23
N GLU A 30 12.65 8.69 3.99
CA GLU A 30 13.52 8.01 3.01
C GLU A 30 13.59 6.49 3.23
N LYS A 31 13.51 6.07 4.50
CA LYS A 31 13.44 4.65 4.90
C LYS A 31 12.24 3.92 4.31
N LEU A 32 11.10 4.60 4.13
CA LEU A 32 9.90 4.03 3.52
C LEU A 32 10.12 3.77 2.03
N TRP A 33 10.66 4.74 1.30
CA TRP A 33 10.97 4.56 -0.12
C TRP A 33 11.97 3.45 -0.35
N LYS A 34 13.02 3.41 0.47
CA LYS A 34 14.01 2.33 0.43
C LYS A 34 13.38 0.96 0.71
N GLY A 35 12.49 0.87 1.70
CA GLY A 35 11.75 -0.37 1.98
C GLY A 35 10.92 -0.85 0.79
N ILE A 36 10.25 0.06 0.07
CA ILE A 36 9.48 -0.27 -1.13
C ILE A 36 10.41 -0.73 -2.27
N GLU A 37 11.52 -0.03 -2.49
CA GLU A 37 12.46 -0.32 -3.58
C GLU A 37 13.22 -1.64 -3.40
N GLU A 38 13.60 -1.97 -2.16
CA GLU A 38 14.37 -3.16 -1.82
C GLU A 38 13.49 -4.41 -1.62
N SER A 39 12.16 -4.24 -1.52
CA SER A 39 11.24 -5.35 -1.36
C SER A 39 11.06 -6.15 -2.65
N GLN A 40 11.11 -7.48 -2.53
CA GLN A 40 10.84 -8.39 -3.66
C GLN A 40 9.34 -8.50 -3.98
N VAL A 41 8.50 -8.37 -2.95
CA VAL A 41 7.04 -8.50 -3.04
C VAL A 41 6.38 -7.32 -2.32
N ALA A 42 5.42 -6.67 -2.97
CA ALA A 42 4.56 -5.65 -2.39
C ALA A 42 3.13 -6.19 -2.27
N LEU A 43 2.61 -6.22 -1.05
CA LEU A 43 1.23 -6.60 -0.76
C LEU A 43 0.39 -5.34 -0.55
N VAL A 44 -0.47 -5.02 -1.52
CA VAL A 44 -1.29 -3.79 -1.49
C VAL A 44 -2.69 -4.10 -1.02
N ILE A 45 -3.07 -3.57 0.14
CA ILE A 45 -4.36 -3.85 0.76
C ILE A 45 -5.33 -2.69 0.49
N PHE A 46 -6.14 -2.84 -0.55
CA PHE A 46 -7.21 -1.91 -0.86
C PHE A 46 -8.36 -2.08 0.14
N SER A 47 -8.70 -0.99 0.82
CA SER A 47 -9.86 -0.88 1.70
C SER A 47 -10.67 0.34 1.29
N LYS A 48 -11.88 0.50 1.86
CA LYS A 48 -12.77 1.63 1.56
C LYS A 48 -12.08 3.00 1.73
N ASN A 49 -11.17 3.11 2.69
CA ASN A 49 -10.46 4.36 3.00
C ASN A 49 -9.08 4.49 2.33
N TYR A 50 -8.65 3.52 1.53
CA TYR A 50 -7.30 3.52 0.95
C TYR A 50 -7.04 4.79 0.13
N ALA A 51 -7.97 5.15 -0.74
CA ALA A 51 -7.84 6.31 -1.61
C ALA A 51 -7.97 7.65 -0.88
N ARG A 52 -8.51 7.72 0.35
CA ARG A 52 -8.59 8.98 1.12
C ARG A 52 -7.22 9.49 1.56
N SER A 53 -6.21 8.61 1.62
CA SER A 53 -4.85 8.99 1.95
C SER A 53 -4.03 9.24 0.67
N ARG A 54 -3.67 10.51 0.41
CA ARG A 54 -2.73 10.87 -0.67
C ARG A 54 -1.42 10.10 -0.57
N TRP A 55 -1.03 9.75 0.65
CA TRP A 55 0.14 8.94 0.90
C TRP A 55 0.01 7.51 0.39
N CYS A 56 -1.08 6.82 0.71
CA CYS A 56 -1.34 5.48 0.18
C CYS A 56 -1.28 5.49 -1.36
N LEU A 57 -1.81 6.55 -1.99
CA LEU A 57 -1.75 6.72 -3.45
C LEU A 57 -0.31 6.94 -3.95
N ASN A 58 0.49 7.78 -3.27
CA ASN A 58 1.89 8.01 -3.62
C ASN A 58 2.75 6.74 -3.49
N GLU A 59 2.53 5.94 -2.44
CA GLU A 59 3.15 4.63 -2.28
C GLU A 59 2.76 3.68 -3.40
N LEU A 60 1.48 3.62 -3.76
CA LEU A 60 1.01 2.80 -4.87
C LEU A 60 1.72 3.17 -6.17
N VAL A 61 1.87 4.47 -6.45
CA VAL A 61 2.64 4.94 -7.62
C VAL A 61 4.08 4.45 -7.56
N LYS A 62 4.75 4.50 -6.40
CA LYS A 62 6.12 4.01 -6.27
C LYS A 62 6.22 2.49 -6.44
N ILE A 63 5.31 1.74 -5.84
CA ILE A 63 5.22 0.28 -5.98
C ILE A 63 5.05 -0.10 -7.45
N MET A 64 4.18 0.59 -8.19
CA MET A 64 3.98 0.33 -9.62
C MET A 64 5.23 0.66 -10.45
N LYS A 65 5.97 1.73 -10.10
CA LYS A 65 7.28 2.00 -10.71
C LYS A 65 8.30 0.89 -10.43
N CYS A 66 8.35 0.36 -9.21
CA CYS A 66 9.23 -0.76 -8.85
C CYS A 66 8.81 -2.07 -9.52
N LYS A 67 7.51 -2.30 -9.72
CA LYS A 67 7.00 -3.43 -10.50
C LYS A 67 7.54 -3.41 -11.93
N GLU A 68 7.49 -2.25 -12.58
CA GLU A 68 7.93 -2.06 -13.96
C GLU A 68 9.46 -2.04 -14.10
N GLY A 69 10.16 -1.35 -13.20
CA GLY A 69 11.61 -1.13 -13.28
C GLY A 69 12.47 -2.21 -12.63
N ASN A 70 12.00 -2.81 -11.52
CA ASN A 70 12.80 -3.73 -10.68
C ASN A 70 12.25 -5.16 -10.73
N GLY A 71 11.15 -5.43 -11.45
CA GLY A 71 10.51 -6.75 -11.49
C GLY A 71 9.82 -7.14 -10.17
N GLN A 72 9.52 -6.17 -9.30
CA GLN A 72 8.83 -6.43 -8.04
C GLN A 72 7.48 -7.11 -8.26
N THR A 73 7.18 -8.16 -7.49
CA THR A 73 5.87 -8.82 -7.54
C THR A 73 4.86 -8.00 -6.72
N VAL A 74 3.73 -7.67 -7.32
CA VAL A 74 2.65 -6.91 -6.65
C VAL A 74 1.44 -7.80 -6.49
N ILE A 75 0.99 -7.97 -5.25
CA ILE A 75 -0.17 -8.78 -4.89
C ILE A 75 -1.25 -7.84 -4.32
N PRO A 76 -2.36 -7.61 -5.03
CA PRO A 76 -3.46 -6.83 -4.50
C PRO A 76 -4.35 -7.69 -3.59
N VAL A 77 -4.76 -7.13 -2.45
CA VAL A 77 -5.75 -7.68 -1.52
C VAL A 77 -6.90 -6.70 -1.44
N PHE A 78 -8.12 -7.18 -1.65
CA PHE A 78 -9.33 -6.37 -1.62
C PHE A 78 -10.07 -6.63 -0.31
N TYR A 79 -9.90 -5.74 0.66
CA TYR A 79 -10.50 -5.85 1.99
C TYR A 79 -11.82 -5.08 2.04
N ASP A 80 -12.92 -5.84 2.00
CA ASP A 80 -14.30 -5.31 2.03
C ASP A 80 -14.57 -4.24 0.95
N VAL A 81 -13.96 -4.44 -0.23
CA VAL A 81 -14.15 -3.61 -1.42
C VAL A 81 -14.22 -4.49 -2.66
N ASP A 82 -15.06 -4.09 -3.62
CA ASP A 82 -15.10 -4.76 -4.92
C ASP A 82 -13.88 -4.32 -5.77
N PRO A 83 -13.13 -5.25 -6.38
CA PRO A 83 -12.00 -4.92 -7.26
C PRO A 83 -12.38 -3.94 -8.39
N SER A 84 -13.60 -3.99 -8.90
CA SER A 84 -14.11 -3.08 -9.92
C SER A 84 -14.26 -1.64 -9.41
N HIS A 85 -14.51 -1.44 -8.11
CA HIS A 85 -14.56 -0.10 -7.51
C HIS A 85 -13.16 0.51 -7.41
N VAL A 86 -12.15 -0.30 -7.12
CA VAL A 86 -10.74 0.13 -7.15
C VAL A 86 -10.32 0.45 -8.58
N ARG A 87 -10.59 -0.47 -9.53
CA ARG A 87 -10.17 -0.36 -10.93
C ARG A 87 -10.83 0.81 -11.66
N ASN A 88 -12.10 1.09 -11.38
CA ASN A 88 -12.89 2.12 -12.07
C ASN A 88 -13.19 3.35 -11.18
N GLN A 89 -12.52 3.46 -10.03
CA GLN A 89 -12.68 4.56 -9.06
C GLN A 89 -14.15 4.86 -8.75
N ARG A 90 -14.87 3.88 -8.22
CA ARG A 90 -16.31 3.98 -7.84
C ARG A 90 -16.49 3.97 -6.32
N GLU A 91 -17.70 4.31 -5.87
CA GLU A 91 -18.09 4.33 -4.46
C GLU A 91 -17.09 5.14 -3.61
N SER A 92 -16.57 4.57 -2.52
CA SER A 92 -15.63 5.25 -1.62
C SER A 92 -14.34 5.74 -2.32
N PHE A 93 -13.95 5.12 -3.44
CA PHE A 93 -12.83 5.62 -4.25
C PHE A 93 -13.23 6.85 -5.07
N ALA A 94 -14.44 6.90 -5.62
CA ALA A 94 -14.93 8.11 -6.31
C ALA A 94 -15.00 9.30 -5.36
N GLU A 95 -15.58 9.10 -4.17
CA GLU A 95 -15.67 10.11 -3.12
C GLU A 95 -14.28 10.65 -2.75
N ALA A 96 -13.34 9.75 -2.46
CA ALA A 96 -11.99 10.13 -2.08
C ALA A 96 -11.29 10.94 -3.18
N PHE A 97 -11.45 10.58 -4.45
CA PHE A 97 -10.86 11.32 -5.57
C PHE A 97 -11.49 12.69 -5.80
N ALA A 98 -12.77 12.87 -5.45
CA ALA A 98 -13.44 14.17 -5.50
C ALA A 98 -13.00 15.13 -4.38
N GLU A 99 -12.48 14.60 -3.27
CA GLU A 99 -11.99 15.38 -2.12
C GLU A 99 -10.53 15.87 -2.26
N HIS A 100 -9.75 15.36 -3.24
CA HIS A 100 -8.30 15.61 -3.40
C HIS A 100 -7.90 16.85 -4.19
#